data_AF-A0A844HZA7-F1
#
_entry.id   AF-A0A844HZA7-F1
#
_cell.length_a   1.000
_cell.length_b   1.000
_cell.length_c   1.000
_cell.angle_alpha   90.00
_cell.angle_beta   90.00
_cell.angle_gamma   90.00
#
_symmetry.space_group_name_H-M   'P 1'
#
loop_
_entity.id
_entity.type
_entity.pdbx_description
1 polymer ?
#
loop_
_entity_poly.entity_id
_entity_poly.type
_entity_poly.pdbx_seq_one_letter_code
_entity_poly.pdbx_strand_id
1 'polypeptide(L)'
;MRAGSFIVFIPLLVGCATYQQPTHSAPGTGEIVEPSFEQKAVGEASIVTNQALKSYREEYVHATEHKAFAQSDMGAWSWKSNRTSIQYAIENSLIDCQKNNTRHEAKYPCEIINVDGKWAGER
;
A
#
# COMPACT_ATOMS: atom_id res chain seq x y z
N MET A 1 -12.51 -60.18 -45.25
CA MET A 1 -12.50 -58.70 -45.23
C MET A 1 -12.28 -58.23 -43.81
N ARG A 2 -11.13 -57.58 -43.54
CA ARG A 2 -10.93 -56.39 -42.69
C ARG A 2 -9.43 -56.23 -42.50
N ALA A 3 -8.88 -55.36 -43.34
CA ALA A 3 -7.49 -54.94 -43.33
C ALA A 3 -7.20 -54.12 -42.07
N GLY A 4 -6.06 -54.39 -41.45
CA GLY A 4 -5.56 -53.67 -40.29
C GLY A 4 -5.00 -52.30 -40.69
N SER A 5 -5.44 -51.27 -39.97
CA SER A 5 -4.87 -49.92 -40.07
C SER A 5 -3.83 -49.75 -38.97
N PHE A 6 -2.56 -49.68 -39.35
CA PHE A 6 -1.46 -49.24 -38.48
C PHE A 6 -1.42 -47.71 -38.49
N ILE A 7 -1.63 -47.08 -37.33
CA ILE A 7 -1.47 -45.63 -37.15
C ILE A 7 -0.01 -45.35 -36.82
N VAL A 8 0.67 -44.62 -37.71
CA VAL A 8 2.03 -44.13 -37.54
C VAL A 8 1.98 -42.81 -36.77
N PHE A 9 2.51 -42.80 -35.53
CA PHE A 9 2.70 -41.59 -34.75
C PHE A 9 3.98 -40.88 -35.20
N ILE A 10 3.84 -39.66 -35.75
CA ILE A 10 4.95 -38.77 -36.11
C ILE A 10 5.19 -37.80 -34.94
N PRO A 11 6.32 -37.88 -34.21
CA PRO A 11 6.64 -36.89 -33.19
C PRO A 11 7.17 -35.60 -33.86
N LEU A 12 6.48 -34.48 -33.61
CA LEU A 12 6.92 -33.14 -33.98
C LEU A 12 8.04 -32.69 -33.03
N LEU A 13 9.27 -32.69 -33.52
CA LEU A 13 10.43 -32.10 -32.85
C LEU A 13 10.35 -30.56 -32.95
N VAL A 14 9.86 -29.92 -31.88
CA VAL A 14 9.99 -28.46 -31.72
C VAL A 14 11.35 -28.20 -31.07
N GLY A 15 12.29 -27.65 -31.84
CA GLY A 15 13.63 -27.34 -31.40
C GLY A 15 13.67 -26.11 -30.49
N CYS A 16 14.31 -26.25 -29.32
CA CYS A 16 14.69 -25.12 -28.48
C CYS A 16 15.97 -24.49 -29.05
N ALA A 17 15.89 -23.23 -29.49
CA ALA A 17 17.08 -22.45 -29.83
C ALA A 17 17.87 -22.13 -28.55
N THR A 18 19.07 -22.69 -28.42
CA THR A 18 20.00 -22.41 -27.33
C THR A 18 20.65 -21.04 -27.53
N TYR A 19 20.25 -20.04 -26.75
CA TYR A 19 21.02 -18.81 -26.62
C TYR A 19 22.14 -19.03 -25.60
N GLN A 20 23.39 -18.99 -26.04
CA GLN A 20 24.56 -18.89 -25.15
C GLN A 20 24.62 -17.48 -24.57
N GLN A 21 24.51 -17.34 -23.26
CA GLN A 21 24.93 -16.13 -22.56
C GLN A 21 26.38 -16.27 -22.07
N PRO A 22 27.17 -15.18 -22.09
CA PRO A 22 28.59 -15.22 -21.75
C PRO A 22 28.82 -15.50 -20.27
N THR A 23 29.76 -16.40 -19.98
CA THR A 23 30.25 -16.68 -18.64
C THR A 23 31.18 -15.55 -18.17
N HIS A 24 30.76 -14.81 -17.14
CA HIS A 24 31.68 -14.09 -16.27
C HIS A 24 31.82 -14.86 -14.96
N SER A 25 33.00 -15.45 -14.78
CA SER A 25 33.47 -16.05 -13.54
C SER A 25 33.83 -14.97 -12.53
N ALA A 26 33.34 -15.05 -11.29
CA ALA A 26 34.10 -14.64 -10.10
C ALA A 26 33.48 -15.21 -8.79
N PRO A 27 34.32 -15.50 -7.78
CA PRO A 27 33.94 -16.14 -6.52
C PRO A 27 33.50 -15.11 -5.48
N GLY A 28 32.65 -15.52 -4.54
CA GLY A 28 32.39 -14.74 -3.34
C GLY A 28 31.04 -15.06 -2.74
N THR A 29 31.07 -15.79 -1.63
CA THR A 29 29.97 -15.93 -0.68
C THR A 29 29.52 -14.53 -0.25
N GLY A 30 28.46 -14.03 -0.88
CA GLY A 30 27.82 -12.77 -0.57
C GLY A 30 26.33 -13.02 -0.67
N GLU A 31 25.73 -13.31 0.48
CA GLU A 31 24.30 -13.30 0.71
C GLU A 31 23.72 -12.03 0.10
N ILE A 32 22.97 -12.17 -0.99
CA ILE A 32 22.16 -11.08 -1.52
C ILE A 32 21.01 -10.93 -0.52
N VAL A 33 21.24 -10.14 0.53
CA VAL A 33 20.14 -9.57 1.31
C VAL A 33 19.43 -8.62 0.35
N GLU A 34 18.36 -9.10 -0.25
CA GLU A 34 17.40 -8.27 -0.98
C GLU A 34 16.98 -7.15 -0.03
N PRO A 35 17.31 -5.87 -0.32
CA PRO A 35 16.84 -4.79 0.51
C PRO A 35 15.33 -4.69 0.29
N SER A 36 14.59 -5.27 1.23
CA SER A 36 13.16 -5.04 1.45
C SER A 36 12.94 -3.54 1.61
N PHE A 37 12.76 -2.84 0.50
CA PHE A 37 12.36 -1.44 0.49
C PHE A 37 10.91 -1.39 0.98
N GLU A 38 10.74 -1.27 2.30
CA GLU A 38 9.49 -0.82 2.89
C GLU A 38 9.26 0.65 2.47
N GLN A 39 8.81 0.85 1.23
CA GLN A 39 8.23 2.13 0.86
C GLN A 39 6.90 2.25 1.61
N LYS A 40 6.90 3.03 2.71
CA LYS A 40 5.68 3.43 3.41
C LYS A 40 4.75 4.03 2.36
N ALA A 41 3.57 3.43 2.20
CA ALA A 41 2.57 3.92 1.26
C ALA A 41 2.23 5.38 1.58
N VAL A 42 2.08 6.18 0.53
CA VAL A 42 1.67 7.59 0.60
C VAL A 42 0.35 7.74 -0.16
N GLY A 43 -0.41 8.78 0.12
CA GLY A 43 -1.67 9.02 -0.56
C GLY A 43 -2.79 8.15 0.00
N GLU A 44 -3.85 7.95 -0.79
CA GLU A 44 -4.97 7.08 -0.41
C GLU A 44 -4.55 5.64 -0.10
N ALA A 45 -3.44 5.18 -0.70
CA ALA A 45 -2.89 3.84 -0.46
C ALA A 45 -2.36 3.68 0.97
N SER A 46 -2.12 4.77 1.70
CA SER A 46 -1.73 4.73 3.12
C SER A 46 -2.92 4.53 4.07
N ILE A 47 -4.17 4.62 3.58
CA ILE A 47 -5.35 4.49 4.44
C ILE A 47 -5.59 3.01 4.81
N VAL A 48 -5.45 2.70 6.09
CA VAL A 48 -5.42 1.31 6.62
C VAL A 48 -6.74 0.54 6.46
N THR A 49 -7.91 1.17 6.64
CA THR A 49 -9.20 0.46 6.66
C THR A 49 -10.13 0.90 5.53
N ASN A 50 -10.92 -0.04 5.01
CA ASN A 50 -11.93 0.24 3.98
C ASN A 50 -12.94 1.31 4.44
N GLN A 51 -13.30 1.31 5.73
CA GLN A 51 -14.23 2.30 6.26
C GLN A 51 -13.62 3.70 6.30
N ALA A 52 -12.34 3.83 6.70
CA ALA A 52 -11.61 5.09 6.62
C ALA A 52 -11.48 5.58 5.17
N LEU A 53 -11.17 4.67 4.24
CA LEU A 53 -11.01 4.99 2.81
C LEU A 53 -12.33 5.49 2.21
N LYS A 54 -13.44 4.83 2.57
CA LYS A 54 -14.77 5.26 2.18
C LYS A 54 -15.08 6.67 2.71
N SER A 55 -14.91 6.90 4.01
CA SER A 55 -15.18 8.23 4.61
C SER A 55 -14.25 9.30 4.05
N TYR A 56 -13.00 8.96 3.75
CA TYR A 56 -12.08 9.87 3.08
C TYR A 56 -12.63 10.32 1.72
N ARG A 57 -12.99 9.37 0.85
CA ARG A 57 -13.45 9.64 -0.52
C ARG A 57 -14.80 10.33 -0.58
N GLU A 58 -15.74 9.91 0.25
CA GLU A 58 -17.14 10.36 0.17
C GLU A 58 -17.39 11.63 0.98
N GLU A 59 -16.59 11.90 2.02
CA GLU A 59 -16.86 13.00 2.96
C GLU A 59 -15.68 13.96 3.07
N TYR A 60 -14.50 13.47 3.48
CA TYR A 60 -13.35 14.33 3.79
C TYR A 60 -12.86 15.15 2.59
N VAL A 61 -12.72 14.52 1.42
CA VAL A 61 -12.25 15.19 0.19
C VAL A 61 -13.16 16.36 -0.19
N HIS A 62 -14.46 16.22 0.04
CA HIS A 62 -15.48 17.20 -0.29
C HIS A 62 -15.73 18.24 0.82
N ALA A 63 -15.18 18.02 2.01
CA ALA A 63 -15.39 18.91 3.14
C ALA A 63 -14.67 20.26 2.95
N THR A 64 -15.31 21.34 3.40
CA THR A 64 -14.84 22.71 3.26
C THR A 64 -13.99 23.17 4.45
N GLU A 65 -13.28 24.28 4.23
CA GLU A 65 -12.40 24.93 5.20
C GLU A 65 -11.30 24.01 5.75
N HIS A 66 -10.62 24.46 6.79
CA HIS A 66 -9.51 23.74 7.40
C HIS A 66 -9.93 22.36 7.88
N LYS A 67 -9.26 21.34 7.35
CA LYS A 67 -9.53 19.93 7.59
C LYS A 67 -8.25 19.12 7.79
N ALA A 68 -8.34 18.09 8.60
CA ALA A 68 -7.26 17.15 8.85
C ALA A 68 -7.80 15.74 9.07
N PHE A 69 -7.05 14.75 8.60
CA PHE A 69 -7.34 13.33 8.73
C PHE A 69 -6.22 12.66 9.56
N ALA A 70 -6.61 12.00 10.63
CA ALA A 70 -5.72 11.27 11.52
C ALA A 70 -5.98 9.76 11.45
N GLN A 71 -4.92 8.97 11.55
CA GLN A 71 -5.00 7.51 11.55
C GLN A 71 -3.86 6.88 12.36
N SER A 72 -4.15 5.74 12.99
CA SER A 72 -3.17 4.81 13.54
C SER A 72 -2.96 3.64 12.58
N ASP A 73 -1.76 3.04 12.59
CA ASP A 73 -1.44 1.80 11.86
C ASP A 73 -2.31 0.60 12.28
N MET A 74 -2.99 0.66 13.44
CA MET A 74 -3.98 -0.35 13.87
C MET A 74 -5.39 -0.08 13.32
N GLY A 75 -5.55 0.95 12.50
CA GLY A 75 -6.80 1.24 11.80
C GLY A 75 -7.79 2.10 12.57
N ALA A 76 -7.45 2.64 13.74
CA ALA A 76 -8.21 3.74 14.34
C ALA A 76 -8.03 5.00 13.48
N TRP A 77 -9.10 5.78 13.29
CA TRP A 77 -9.07 6.98 12.45
C TRP A 77 -10.11 8.00 12.91
N SER A 78 -9.89 9.24 12.55
CA SER A 78 -10.89 10.30 12.62
C SER A 78 -10.50 11.46 11.69
N TRP A 79 -11.46 12.29 11.31
CA TRP A 79 -11.17 13.53 10.61
C TRP A 79 -12.07 14.67 11.11
N LYS A 80 -11.60 15.90 10.90
CA LYS A 80 -12.34 17.12 11.19
C LYS A 80 -12.22 18.09 10.02
N SER A 81 -13.25 18.90 9.86
CA SER A 81 -13.34 19.97 8.87
C SER A 81 -14.05 21.18 9.48
N ASN A 82 -14.20 22.25 8.71
CA ASN A 82 -14.93 23.45 9.15
C ASN A 82 -14.39 23.99 10.48
N ARG A 83 -13.05 24.00 10.61
CA ARG A 83 -12.35 24.52 11.77
C ARG A 83 -11.81 25.90 11.49
N THR A 84 -11.72 26.71 12.54
CA THR A 84 -11.23 28.09 12.50
C THR A 84 -9.74 28.19 12.13
N SER A 85 -8.98 27.09 12.23
CA SER A 85 -7.59 27.00 11.78
C SER A 85 -7.20 25.57 11.46
N ILE A 86 -6.11 25.41 10.69
CA ILE A 86 -5.46 24.12 10.44
C ILE A 86 -5.08 23.43 11.77
N GLN A 87 -4.55 24.20 12.73
CA GLN A 87 -4.16 23.67 14.03
C GLN A 87 -5.34 23.06 14.77
N TYR A 88 -6.50 23.71 14.78
CA TYR A 88 -7.71 23.14 15.40
C TYR A 88 -8.20 21.89 14.67
N ALA A 89 -8.09 21.83 13.34
CA ALA A 89 -8.42 20.62 12.58
C ALA A 89 -7.50 19.45 12.97
N ILE A 90 -6.19 19.69 13.03
CA ILE A 90 -5.18 18.72 13.45
C ILE A 90 -5.46 18.22 14.87
N GLU A 91 -5.53 19.13 15.84
CA GLU A 91 -5.71 18.77 17.26
C GLU A 91 -7.01 17.99 17.47
N ASN A 92 -8.13 18.44 16.89
CA ASN A 92 -9.40 17.75 17.07
C ASN A 92 -9.46 16.39 16.37
N SER A 93 -8.82 16.24 15.21
CA SER A 93 -8.75 14.94 14.52
C SER A 93 -7.88 13.94 15.27
N LEU A 94 -6.76 14.38 15.86
CA LEU A 94 -5.92 13.54 16.71
C LEU A 94 -6.66 13.11 17.97
N ILE A 95 -7.24 14.05 18.71
CA ILE A 95 -7.98 13.76 19.96
C ILE A 95 -9.06 12.69 19.72
N ASP A 96 -9.83 12.81 18.64
CA ASP A 96 -10.90 11.85 18.37
C ASP A 96 -10.37 10.51 17.83
N CYS A 97 -9.26 10.49 17.09
CA CYS A 97 -8.59 9.24 16.72
C CYS A 97 -8.09 8.50 17.96
N GLN A 98 -7.42 9.22 18.86
CA GLN A 98 -6.85 8.68 20.11
C GLN A 98 -7.91 8.10 21.04
N LYS A 99 -9.07 8.75 21.16
CA LYS A 99 -10.23 8.21 21.89
C LYS A 99 -10.67 6.84 21.35
N ASN A 100 -10.60 6.66 20.03
CA ASN A 100 -10.93 5.39 19.38
C ASN A 100 -9.77 4.37 19.45
N ASN A 101 -8.56 4.83 19.76
CA ASN A 101 -7.33 4.03 19.74
C ASN A 101 -6.77 3.71 21.15
N THR A 102 -7.53 3.95 22.22
CA THR A 102 -7.07 3.85 23.62
C THR A 102 -6.27 2.59 23.99
N ARG A 103 -6.61 1.44 23.40
CA ARG A 103 -5.92 0.16 23.68
C ARG A 103 -4.57 0.01 22.97
N HIS A 104 -4.33 0.79 21.93
CA HIS A 104 -3.19 0.63 21.03
C HIS A 104 -2.34 1.90 20.89
N GLU A 105 -2.80 3.04 21.40
CA GLU A 105 -2.14 4.34 21.25
C GLU A 105 -0.66 4.35 21.67
N ALA A 106 -0.31 3.62 22.73
CA ALA A 106 1.08 3.54 23.20
C ALA A 106 2.03 2.85 22.22
N LYS A 107 1.53 1.95 21.37
CA LYS A 107 2.34 1.16 20.42
C LYS A 107 2.13 1.58 18.97
N TYR A 108 0.93 2.05 18.64
CA TYR A 108 0.49 2.44 17.31
C TYR A 108 -0.25 3.77 17.43
N PRO A 109 0.46 4.88 17.63
CA PRO A 109 -0.16 6.17 17.88
C PRO A 109 -0.98 6.65 16.68
N CYS A 110 -1.95 7.52 16.93
CA CYS A 110 -2.61 8.25 15.86
C CYS A 110 -1.69 9.35 15.31
N GLU A 111 -1.50 9.37 14.00
CA GLU A 111 -0.72 10.36 13.27
C GLU A 111 -1.59 11.11 12.26
N ILE A 112 -1.20 12.34 11.91
CA ILE A 112 -1.84 13.07 10.81
C ILE A 112 -1.34 12.53 9.48
N ILE A 113 -2.26 12.12 8.61
CA ILE A 113 -1.92 11.58 7.28
C ILE A 113 -2.29 12.55 6.15
N ASN A 114 -3.24 13.46 6.36
CA ASN A 114 -3.63 14.46 5.37
C ASN A 114 -4.10 15.75 6.06
N VAL A 115 -3.72 16.90 5.50
CA VAL A 115 -4.15 18.24 5.95
C VAL A 115 -4.51 19.07 4.74
N ASP A 116 -5.74 19.57 4.68
CA ASP A 116 -6.24 20.40 3.56
C ASP A 116 -5.96 19.78 2.18
N GLY A 117 -6.07 18.46 2.07
CA GLY A 117 -5.83 17.70 0.85
C GLY A 117 -4.36 17.34 0.59
N LYS A 118 -3.42 17.81 1.40
CA LYS A 118 -1.98 17.51 1.26
C LYS A 118 -1.60 16.31 2.12
N TRP A 119 -0.94 15.32 1.53
CA TRP A 119 -0.55 14.11 2.25
C TRP A 119 0.72 14.32 3.08
N ALA A 120 0.74 13.77 4.29
CA ALA A 120 1.96 13.67 5.07
C ALA A 120 2.92 12.72 4.37
N GLY A 121 4.15 13.17 4.08
CA GLY A 121 5.18 12.36 3.43
C GLY A 121 5.32 12.56 1.91
N GLU A 122 4.46 13.37 1.27
CA GLU A 122 4.77 13.90 -0.06
C GLU A 122 5.90 14.94 0.08
N ARG A 123 7.09 14.63 -0.46
CA ARG A 123 8.22 15.57 -0.62
C ARG A 123 8.19 16.22 -1.98
#